data_AF-A0A1H8ILC8-F1
#
_entry.id   AF-A0A1H8ILC8-F1
#
_cell.length_a   1.000
_cell.length_b   1.000
_cell.length_c   1.000
_cell.angle_alpha   90.00
_cell.angle_beta   90.00
_cell.angle_gamma   90.00
#
_symmetry.space_group_name_H-M   'P 1'
#
loop_
_entity.id
_entity.type
_entity.pdbx_description
1 polymer ?
#
loop_
_entity_poly.entity_id
_entity_poly.type
_entity_poly.pdbx_seq_one_letter_code
_entity_poly.pdbx_strand_id
1 'polypeptide(L)'
;MNSLTLMNSIFAVLGFLAFVSIMILSIAGVRDERGLYIFNKFFKYMFFLLSASFSLVILISSWVDMGYELYRNMVTLLFSLSFVIGFFIWIGLWKRN
;
A
#
# COMPACT_ATOMS: atom_id res chain seq x y z
N MET A 1 -24.47 -5.57 -8.70
CA MET A 1 -23.06 -5.76 -8.32
C MET A 1 -23.04 -6.51 -7.00
N ASN A 2 -22.23 -7.56 -6.87
CA ASN A 2 -22.06 -8.24 -5.59
C ASN A 2 -21.40 -7.28 -4.59
N SER A 3 -21.77 -7.35 -3.31
CA SER A 3 -21.20 -6.47 -2.26
C SER A 3 -19.67 -6.51 -2.24
N LEU A 4 -19.09 -7.69 -2.50
CA LEU A 4 -17.65 -7.91 -2.55
C LEU A 4 -16.96 -7.16 -3.70
N THR A 5 -17.59 -7.10 -4.88
CA THR A 5 -17.01 -6.39 -6.03
C THR A 5 -17.05 -4.88 -5.83
N LEU A 6 -18.14 -4.37 -5.22
CA LEU A 6 -18.25 -2.96 -4.86
C LEU A 6 -17.21 -2.55 -3.81
N MET A 7 -17.00 -3.35 -2.76
CA MET A 7 -15.93 -3.11 -1.78
C MET A 7 -14.56 -3.07 -2.45
N ASN A 8 -14.26 -4.05 -3.31
CA ASN A 8 -12.96 -4.11 -3.97
C ASN A 8 -12.71 -2.88 -4.86
N SER A 9 -13.73 -2.40 -5.59
CA SER A 9 -13.64 -1.15 -6.36
C SER A 9 -13.38 0.08 -5.48
N ILE A 10 -14.02 0.20 -4.32
CA ILE A 10 -13.78 1.30 -3.38
C ILE A 10 -12.33 1.27 -2.88
N PHE A 11 -11.85 0.11 -2.44
CA PHE A 11 -10.47 -0.04 -1.98
C PHE A 11 -9.46 0.23 -3.09
N ALA A 12 -9.73 -0.20 -4.33
CA ALA A 12 -8.88 0.12 -5.49
C ALA A 12 -8.73 1.64 -5.67
N VAL A 13 -9.83 2.38 -5.62
CA VAL A 13 -9.82 3.85 -5.73
C VAL A 13 -9.08 4.50 -4.55
N LEU A 14 -9.35 4.07 -3.32
CA LEU A 14 -8.69 4.60 -2.13
C LEU A 14 -7.18 4.35 -2.14
N GLY A 15 -6.77 3.13 -2.52
CA GLY A 15 -5.36 2.76 -2.67
C GLY A 15 -4.67 3.61 -3.73
N PHE A 16 -5.32 3.86 -4.87
CA PHE A 16 -4.81 4.72 -5.92
C PHE A 16 -4.65 6.18 -5.45
N LEU A 17 -5.67 6.73 -4.76
CA LEU A 17 -5.59 8.10 -4.20
C LEU A 17 -4.49 8.23 -3.15
N ALA A 18 -4.32 7.21 -2.30
CA ALA A 18 -3.23 7.16 -1.32
C ALA A 18 -1.86 7.13 -2.01
N PHE A 19 -1.69 6.31 -3.05
CA PHE A 19 -0.48 6.26 -3.85
C PHE A 19 -0.14 7.61 -4.49
N VAL A 20 -1.11 8.25 -5.17
CA VAL A 20 -0.92 9.57 -5.79
C VAL A 20 -0.54 10.62 -4.74
N SER A 21 -1.18 10.58 -3.58
CA SER A 21 -0.90 11.52 -2.48
C SER A 21 0.52 11.32 -1.93
N ILE A 22 0.96 10.07 -1.72
CA ILE A 22 2.34 9.75 -1.31
C ILE A 22 3.34 10.28 -2.34
N MET A 23 3.08 10.09 -3.64
CA MET A 23 3.95 10.56 -4.71
C MET A 23 4.10 12.09 -4.69
N ILE A 24 2.99 12.82 -4.63
CA ILE A 24 3.00 14.29 -4.60
C ILE A 24 3.76 14.79 -3.36
N LEU A 25 3.49 14.23 -2.18
CA LEU A 25 4.14 14.63 -0.94
C LEU A 25 5.64 14.30 -0.94
N SER A 26 6.02 13.17 -1.54
CA SER A 26 7.44 12.78 -1.66
C SER A 26 8.21 13.73 -2.56
N ILE A 27 7.63 14.17 -3.68
CA ILE A 27 8.28 15.13 -4.59
C ILE A 27 8.35 16.52 -3.95
N ALA A 28 7.29 16.95 -3.25
CA ALA A 28 7.23 18.27 -2.64
C ALA A 28 8.18 18.43 -1.43
N GLY A 29 8.31 17.39 -0.60
CA GLY A 29 9.00 17.46 0.69
C GLY A 29 10.49 17.09 0.69
N VAL A 30 11.03 16.51 -0.39
CA VAL A 30 12.43 16.03 -0.46
C VAL A 30 13.30 17.10 -1.12
N ARG A 31 13.52 18.22 -0.42
CA ARG A 31 14.45 19.28 -0.86
C ARG A 31 15.75 19.34 -0.04
N ASP A 32 15.68 18.88 1.21
CA ASP A 32 16.79 18.96 2.17
C ASP A 32 17.19 17.57 2.69
N GLU A 33 18.35 17.47 3.35
CA GLU A 33 18.88 16.22 3.95
C GLU A 33 17.88 15.53 4.88
N ARG A 34 17.06 16.31 5.61
CA ARG A 34 15.99 15.78 6.48
C ARG A 34 14.90 15.07 5.68
N GLY A 35 14.52 15.63 4.53
CA GLY A 35 13.53 15.03 3.63
C GLY A 35 14.03 13.71 3.05
N LEU A 36 15.31 13.65 2.65
CA LEU A 36 15.98 12.42 2.22
C LEU A 36 15.99 11.34 3.31
N TYR A 37 16.28 11.72 4.56
CA TYR A 37 16.25 10.80 5.69
C TYR A 37 14.84 10.23 5.94
N ILE A 38 13.82 11.09 5.96
CA ILE A 38 12.41 10.68 6.13
C ILE A 38 11.98 9.76 4.99
N PHE A 39 12.32 10.11 3.74
CA PHE A 39 12.00 9.30 2.56
C PHE A 39 12.64 7.91 2.62
N ASN A 40 13.92 7.81 3.00
CA ASN A 40 14.58 6.52 3.14
C ASN A 40 13.95 5.66 4.25
N LYS A 41 13.59 6.29 5.38
CA LYS A 41 12.88 5.60 6.47
C LYS A 41 11.50 5.11 6.04
N PHE A 42 10.75 5.94 5.32
CA PHE A 42 9.48 5.57 4.71
C PHE A 42 9.63 4.41 3.73
N PHE A 43 10.61 4.49 2.82
CA PHE A 43 10.88 3.44 1.83
C PHE A 43 11.17 2.09 2.50
N LYS A 44 11.97 2.08 3.57
CA LYS A 44 12.21 0.86 4.35
C LYS A 44 10.91 0.24 4.88
N TYR A 45 10.03 1.05 5.49
CA TYR A 45 8.74 0.54 5.98
C TYR A 45 7.84 0.03 4.85
N MET A 46 7.74 0.77 3.74
CA MET A 46 6.94 0.36 2.58
C MET A 46 7.47 -0.91 1.94
N PHE A 47 8.80 -1.08 1.86
CA PHE A 47 9.43 -2.28 1.36
C PHE A 47 8.99 -3.50 2.18
N PHE A 48 9.13 -3.45 3.50
CA PHE A 48 8.69 -4.55 4.36
C PHE A 48 7.18 -4.81 4.26
N LEU A 49 6.35 -3.77 4.21
CA LEU A 49 4.91 -3.89 4.12
C LEU A 49 4.47 -4.57 2.82
N LEU A 50 5.02 -4.14 1.68
CA LEU A 50 4.71 -4.73 0.37
C LEU A 50 5.25 -6.16 0.25
N SER A 51 6.48 -6.42 0.68
CA SER A 51 7.06 -7.77 0.68
C SER A 51 6.26 -8.73 1.56
N ALA A 52 5.82 -8.30 2.75
CA ALA A 52 4.96 -9.09 3.61
C ALA A 52 3.60 -9.37 2.96
N SER A 53 3.00 -8.37 2.31
CA SER A 53 1.73 -8.52 1.60
C SER A 53 1.82 -9.52 0.44
N PHE A 54 2.88 -9.44 -0.37
CA PHE A 54 3.14 -10.41 -1.43
C PHE A 54 3.40 -11.82 -0.89
N SER A 55 4.23 -11.93 0.15
CA SER A 55 4.53 -13.22 0.78
C SER A 55 3.27 -13.88 1.32
N LEU A 56 2.35 -13.11 1.92
CA LEU A 56 1.07 -13.58 2.42
C LEU A 56 0.18 -14.11 1.27
N VAL A 57 0.07 -13.38 0.15
CA VAL A 57 -0.69 -13.85 -1.02
C VAL A 57 -0.15 -15.18 -1.53
N ILE A 58 1.17 -15.29 -1.69
CA ILE A 58 1.83 -16.51 -2.17
C ILE A 58 1.56 -17.66 -1.22
N LEU A 59 1.73 -17.45 0.09
CA LEU A 59 1.50 -18.47 1.10
C LEU A 59 0.06 -19.01 1.02
N ILE A 60 -0.94 -18.14 1.00
CA ILE A 60 -2.35 -18.56 0.91
C ILE A 60 -2.61 -19.30 -0.40
N SER A 61 -2.09 -18.79 -1.52
CA SER A 61 -2.26 -19.44 -2.84
C SER A 61 -1.62 -20.82 -2.94
N SER A 62 -0.61 -21.10 -2.12
CA SER A 62 0.03 -22.41 -2.07
C SER A 62 -0.73 -23.44 -1.22
N TRP A 63 -1.64 -23.00 -0.34
CA TRP A 63 -2.38 -23.87 0.58
C TRP A 63 -3.83 -24.09 0.17
N VAL A 64 -4.39 -23.17 -0.63
CA VAL A 64 -5.78 -23.19 -1.05
C VAL A 64 -5.83 -23.03 -2.56
N ASP A 65 -6.45 -23.99 -3.25
CA ASP A 65 -6.79 -23.85 -4.67
C ASP A 65 -7.79 -22.71 -4.84
N MET A 66 -7.30 -21.57 -5.31
CA MET A 66 -8.09 -20.36 -5.49
C MET A 66 -8.37 -20.10 -6.96
N GLY A 67 -9.65 -19.83 -7.27
CA GLY A 67 -10.04 -19.33 -8.58
C GLY A 67 -9.44 -17.93 -8.85
N TYR A 68 -9.17 -17.63 -10.12
CA TYR A 68 -8.54 -16.39 -10.56
C TYR A 68 -9.23 -15.11 -10.02
N GLU A 69 -10.57 -15.09 -10.01
CA GLU A 69 -11.35 -13.93 -9.51
C GLU A 69 -11.08 -13.65 -8.02
N LEU A 70 -11.01 -14.69 -7.18
CA LEU A 70 -10.70 -14.54 -5.76
C LEU A 70 -9.26 -14.08 -5.55
N TYR A 71 -8.32 -14.69 -6.27
CA TYR A 71 -6.92 -14.30 -6.22
C TYR A 71 -6.72 -12.83 -6.62
N ARG A 72 -7.34 -12.40 -7.73
CA ARG A 72 -7.31 -11.01 -8.20
C ARG A 72 -7.85 -10.07 -7.12
N ASN A 73 -9.00 -10.40 -6.52
CA ASN A 73 -9.59 -9.57 -5.48
C ASN A 73 -8.70 -9.46 -4.23
N MET A 74 -8.06 -10.55 -3.80
CA MET A 74 -7.13 -10.53 -2.67
C MET A 74 -5.91 -9.66 -2.96
N VAL A 75 -5.32 -9.79 -4.16
CA VAL A 75 -4.18 -8.96 -4.58
C VAL A 75 -4.58 -7.49 -4.58
N THR A 76 -5.71 -7.12 -5.19
CA THR A 76 -6.19 -5.73 -5.23
C THR A 76 -6.38 -5.17 -3.82
N LEU A 77 -7.04 -5.91 -2.93
CA LEU A 77 -7.28 -5.47 -1.56
C LEU A 77 -5.97 -5.26 -0.79
N LEU A 78 -5.04 -6.22 -0.84
CA LEU A 78 -3.78 -6.15 -0.10
C LEU A 78 -2.88 -5.03 -0.60
N PHE A 79 -2.84 -4.80 -1.92
CA PHE A 79 -2.10 -3.67 -2.50
C PHE A 79 -2.69 -2.34 -2.08
N SER A 80 -4.02 -2.20 -2.20
CA SER A 80 -4.71 -0.98 -1.80
C SER A 80 -4.52 -0.67 -0.33
N LEU A 81 -4.67 -1.67 0.55
CA LEU A 81 -4.43 -1.52 1.98
C LEU A 81 -2.98 -1.13 2.27
N SER A 82 -2.00 -1.70 1.56
CA SER A 82 -0.59 -1.35 1.72
C SER A 82 -0.34 0.13 1.44
N PHE A 83 -0.93 0.70 0.39
CA PHE A 83 -0.79 2.13 0.10
C PHE A 83 -1.56 3.03 1.07
N VAL A 84 -2.75 2.62 1.51
CA VAL A 84 -3.50 3.36 2.54
C VAL A 84 -2.72 3.40 3.85
N ILE A 85 -2.18 2.27 4.30
CA ILE A 85 -1.31 2.20 5.49
C ILE A 85 -0.05 3.03 5.27
N GLY A 86 0.57 2.92 4.09
CA GLY A 86 1.72 3.72 3.69
C GLY A 86 1.47 5.22 3.84
N PHE A 87 0.30 5.70 3.43
CA PHE A 87 -0.06 7.11 3.58
C PHE A 87 -0.10 7.55 5.04
N PHE A 88 -0.65 6.73 5.94
CA PHE A 88 -0.62 7.01 7.38
C PHE A 88 0.81 6.94 7.97
N ILE A 89 1.63 6.00 7.52
CA ILE A 89 3.05 5.93 7.90
C ILE A 89 3.77 7.22 7.49
N TRP A 90 3.54 7.69 6.26
CA TRP A 90 4.14 8.93 5.75
C TRP A 90 3.80 10.13 6.64
N ILE A 91 2.50 10.33 6.93
CA ILE A 91 2.05 11.41 7.82
C ILE A 91 2.68 11.26 9.21
N GLY A 92 2.73 10.04 9.76
CA GLY A 92 3.32 9.77 11.07
C GLY A 92 4.82 10.07 11.14
N LEU A 93 5.56 9.79 10.07
CA LEU A 93 6.99 10.10 9.99
C LEU A 93 7.26 11.60 9.89
N TRP A 94 6.44 12.33 9.13
CA TRP A 94 6.52 13.78 9.02
C TRP A 94 6.13 14.51 10.29
N LYS A 95 5.15 14.01 11.05
CA LYS A 95 4.74 14.64 12.31
C LYS A 95 5.78 14.47 13.42
N ARG A 96 6.61 13.43 13.33
CA ARG A 96 7.58 13.06 14.39
C ARG A 96 8.95 13.73 14.25
N ASN A 97 9.32 14.17 13.05
CA ASN A 97 10.63 14.73 12.71
C ASN A 97 10.50 16.18 12.27
#